data_AF-A0AAV6Z414-F1
#
_entry.id   AF-A0AAV6Z414-F1
#
_cell.length_a   1.000
_cell.length_b   1.000
_cell.length_c   1.000
_cell.angle_alpha   90.00
_cell.angle_beta   90.00
_cell.angle_gamma   90.00
#
_symmetry.space_group_name_H-M   'P 1'
#
loop_
_entity.id
_entity.type
_entity.pdbx_description
1 polymer ?
#
loop_
_entity_poly.entity_id
_entity_poly.type
_entity_poly.pdbx_seq_one_letter_code
_entity_poly.pdbx_strand_id
1 'polypeptide(L)'
;MSTTGPASRWSRQMIVDLKDISILKTFLIIPVLPFIFQTGVLAHPQCLDFGPPFKPAMHLEFCSQYQEFGCCDQEKDNIIAERYWSVMDHYDYKEQELCGDYVRDILCQECSPYAAHLFDAEDPRTPLMVLPGLCYQYCSDFYFSCHSTISLMTQDKRILEAAKDRDQFCHLLELPDPDYCFPEVIQNMDLNNNLGAVVEDQEGCLKMCLVEVANGLRNPVLMVHANDGTHRMFVAEQVGIIWVYLPDGGRLEEPFLYLQESVVSSPWHGDERGLLGMAFHPKFRNNGKFYVYYSILDDEYVEKIRISEFRVFYFDINRADRNSERIILEVVEPFRNHNGGQILFGVDGYLYIFTGDGGELGDPHGEFGNAQNKSALLGKVLRLDVDGPRAPGKAYGIPPDNPFISERHAAPEVYAYGTRNMWRCSVDRGDPVTGKGRGRIFCGDVGQSRYEEVDIIIKGGNYGWRAKEGFECFDIMLCLNSSLHDVLPIYAYGHNVGKSVTGGYVYRGCEYPNLNGIYIFGDFMNG
;
A
#
# COMPACT_ATOMS: atom_id res chain seq x y z
N MET A 1 -27.97 -30.63 34.71
CA MET A 1 -26.88 -31.60 35.00
C MET A 1 -26.55 -32.26 33.67
N SER A 2 -25.38 -32.18 33.05
CA SER A 2 -24.05 -31.68 33.40
C SER A 2 -23.23 -31.64 32.08
N THR A 3 -22.49 -30.54 31.84
CA THR A 3 -21.09 -30.42 31.33
C THR A 3 -20.53 -31.56 30.44
N THR A 4 -19.86 -31.36 29.28
CA THR A 4 -18.61 -30.62 28.99
C THR A 4 -18.34 -30.57 27.45
N GLY A 5 -17.65 -29.53 26.93
CA GLY A 5 -17.02 -29.51 25.57
C GLY A 5 -15.61 -30.13 25.56
N PRO A 6 -14.64 -29.73 24.69
CA PRO A 6 -14.66 -29.44 23.23
C PRO A 6 -13.45 -30.09 22.44
N ALA A 7 -13.27 -29.71 21.16
CA ALA A 7 -12.02 -29.65 20.36
C ALA A 7 -11.57 -30.79 19.40
N SER A 8 -11.20 -30.38 18.16
CA SER A 8 -10.01 -30.73 17.32
C SER A 8 -10.38 -30.84 15.81
N ARG A 9 -9.93 -29.91 14.95
CA ARG A 9 -8.64 -29.83 14.23
C ARG A 9 -8.48 -30.93 13.17
N TRP A 10 -8.74 -30.59 11.89
CA TRP A 10 -8.35 -31.39 10.74
C TRP A 10 -7.46 -30.56 9.81
N SER A 11 -6.15 -30.78 9.94
CA SER A 11 -5.14 -30.47 8.94
C SER A 11 -5.27 -31.47 7.78
N ARG A 12 -5.49 -31.01 6.55
CA ARG A 12 -5.32 -31.84 5.35
C ARG A 12 -4.02 -31.46 4.65
N GLN A 13 -3.02 -32.32 4.86
CA GLN A 13 -1.85 -32.48 4.02
C GLN A 13 -2.31 -33.04 2.66
N MET A 14 -1.93 -32.38 1.56
CA MET A 14 -2.10 -32.94 0.22
C MET A 14 -0.77 -33.50 -0.29
N ILE A 15 -0.90 -34.73 -0.77
CA ILE A 15 0.11 -35.67 -1.23
C ILE A 15 0.61 -35.25 -2.62
N VAL A 16 1.93 -35.25 -2.83
CA VAL A 16 2.53 -35.23 -4.18
C VAL A 16 3.04 -36.64 -4.47
N ASP A 17 2.49 -37.24 -5.53
CA ASP A 17 2.80 -38.57 -6.03
C ASP A 17 3.91 -38.43 -7.10
N LEU A 18 5.07 -39.06 -6.87
CA LEU A 18 6.16 -39.16 -7.85
C LEU A 18 6.60 -40.61 -7.93
N LYS A 19 6.31 -41.26 -9.06
CA LYS A 19 6.77 -42.61 -9.38
C LYS A 19 8.15 -42.61 -10.02
N ASP A 20 8.98 -43.47 -9.45
CA ASP A 20 10.03 -44.31 -10.02
C ASP A 20 11.26 -43.67 -10.68
N ILE A 21 12.37 -43.61 -9.90
CA ILE A 21 13.68 -44.17 -10.32
C ILE A 21 14.35 -44.82 -9.09
N SER A 22 14.72 -46.10 -9.22
CA SER A 22 15.38 -46.93 -8.21
C SER A 22 16.90 -46.78 -8.23
N ILE A 23 17.52 -46.88 -7.05
CA ILE A 23 18.61 -47.82 -6.66
C ILE A 23 19.33 -47.30 -5.41
N LEU A 24 19.30 -48.14 -4.36
CA LEU A 24 19.98 -48.01 -3.07
C LEU A 24 21.49 -47.77 -3.19
N LYS A 25 22.01 -46.80 -2.44
CA LYS A 25 23.28 -46.93 -1.69
C LYS A 25 23.19 -46.20 -0.35
N THR A 26 23.28 -46.99 0.71
CA THR A 26 23.27 -46.62 2.13
C THR A 26 24.51 -45.79 2.49
N PHE A 27 24.32 -44.58 3.01
CA PHE A 27 25.32 -43.88 3.82
C PHE A 27 24.65 -43.33 5.08
N LEU A 28 25.22 -43.68 6.24
CA LEU A 28 24.85 -43.18 7.56
C LEU A 28 24.90 -41.65 7.58
N ILE A 29 23.80 -40.99 7.89
CA ILE A 29 23.75 -39.56 8.22
C ILE A 29 23.52 -39.43 9.72
N ILE A 30 24.49 -38.83 10.40
CA ILE A 30 24.42 -38.38 11.79
C ILE A 30 23.47 -37.17 11.83
N PRO A 31 22.48 -37.09 12.74
CA PRO A 31 21.59 -35.94 12.81
C PRO A 31 22.34 -34.78 13.48
N VAL A 32 22.80 -33.82 12.67
CA VAL A 32 23.13 -32.48 13.14
C VAL A 32 21.81 -31.72 13.16
N LEU A 33 21.22 -31.56 14.34
CA LEU A 33 20.12 -30.62 14.57
C LEU A 33 20.63 -29.21 14.24
N PRO A 34 20.09 -28.51 13.24
CA PRO A 34 20.38 -27.10 13.09
C PRO A 34 19.70 -26.39 14.27
N PHE A 35 20.50 -25.77 15.13
CA PHE A 35 20.01 -24.71 16.00
C PHE A 35 19.50 -23.59 15.09
N ILE A 36 18.19 -23.60 14.84
CA ILE A 36 17.49 -22.44 14.29
C ILE A 36 17.59 -21.39 15.41
N PHE A 37 18.53 -20.46 15.27
CA PHE A 37 18.41 -19.18 15.95
C PHE A 37 17.12 -18.56 15.43
N GLN A 38 16.04 -18.65 16.22
CA GLN A 38 14.92 -17.75 16.07
C GLN A 38 15.49 -16.36 16.32
N THR A 39 15.82 -15.64 15.26
CA THR A 39 15.94 -14.19 15.34
C THR A 39 14.58 -13.71 15.83
N GLY A 40 14.52 -13.28 17.09
CA GLY A 40 13.32 -12.65 17.64
C GLY A 40 12.89 -11.56 16.68
N VAL A 41 11.62 -11.61 16.28
CA VAL A 41 11.00 -10.50 15.58
C VAL A 41 11.02 -9.34 16.57
N LEU A 42 11.90 -8.37 16.38
CA LEU A 42 11.90 -7.15 17.16
C LEU A 42 10.66 -6.38 16.73
N ALA A 43 9.66 -6.32 17.61
CA ALA A 43 8.52 -5.43 17.40
C ALA A 43 9.04 -3.99 17.36
N HIS A 44 8.64 -3.25 16.33
CA HIS A 44 9.01 -1.85 16.20
C HIS A 44 8.21 -1.03 17.24
N PRO A 45 8.78 0.05 17.81
CA PRO A 45 8.01 1.01 18.60
C PRO A 45 6.70 1.39 17.91
N GLN A 46 5.63 1.47 18.71
CA GLN A 46 4.24 1.55 18.26
C GLN A 46 3.44 2.53 19.14
N CYS A 47 2.50 3.23 18.52
CA CYS A 47 1.56 4.17 19.15
C CYS A 47 0.28 3.46 19.62
N LEU A 48 -0.55 4.14 20.43
CA LEU A 48 -1.78 3.57 20.98
C LEU A 48 -2.86 3.22 19.93
N ASP A 49 -2.74 3.77 18.72
CA ASP A 49 -3.58 3.48 17.56
C ASP A 49 -3.02 2.35 16.68
N PHE A 50 -2.03 1.62 17.19
CA PHE A 50 -1.26 0.59 16.49
C PHE A 50 -0.40 1.12 15.32
N GLY A 51 -0.38 2.43 15.09
CA GLY A 51 0.47 3.07 14.11
C GLY A 51 1.92 3.17 14.57
N PRO A 52 2.86 3.40 13.64
CA PRO A 52 4.24 3.72 13.96
C PRO A 52 4.33 5.17 14.50
N PRO A 53 5.32 5.47 15.34
CA PRO A 53 5.65 6.85 15.67
C PRO A 53 6.12 7.62 14.44
N PHE A 54 5.88 8.91 14.43
CA PHE A 54 6.12 9.81 13.31
C PHE A 54 6.72 11.13 13.78
N LYS A 55 7.24 11.91 12.82
CA LYS A 55 7.61 13.31 13.07
C LYS A 55 6.37 14.19 12.83
N PRO A 56 5.87 14.92 13.84
CA PRO A 56 4.72 15.81 13.70
C PRO A 56 4.93 16.85 12.59
N ALA A 57 3.87 17.13 11.81
CA ALA A 57 3.94 18.12 10.74
C ALA A 57 4.05 19.56 11.26
N MET A 58 3.62 19.80 12.51
CA MET A 58 3.67 21.06 13.22
C MET A 58 4.37 20.88 14.57
N HIS A 59 4.89 21.97 15.13
CA HIS A 59 5.58 21.98 16.42
C HIS A 59 4.61 21.69 17.57
N LEU A 60 4.93 20.72 18.43
CA LEU A 60 4.16 20.44 19.65
C LEU A 60 4.50 21.47 20.73
N GLU A 61 3.49 22.12 21.29
CA GLU A 61 3.68 23.17 22.30
C GLU A 61 3.81 22.59 23.70
N PHE A 62 3.08 21.51 24.00
CA PHE A 62 2.96 20.98 25.35
C PHE A 62 3.93 19.81 25.60
N CYS A 63 3.80 18.72 24.84
CA CYS A 63 4.67 17.55 24.90
C CYS A 63 5.88 17.68 23.96
N SER A 64 6.56 18.83 24.02
CA SER A 64 7.64 19.22 23.11
C SER A 64 8.82 18.25 23.03
N GLN A 65 9.02 17.39 24.05
CA GLN A 65 10.05 16.35 24.03
C GLN A 65 9.83 15.30 22.93
N TYR A 66 8.62 15.17 22.40
CA TYR A 66 8.28 14.22 21.33
C TYR A 66 8.13 14.89 19.95
N GLN A 67 8.53 16.15 19.80
CA GLN A 67 8.38 16.92 18.55
C GLN A 67 9.23 16.40 17.38
N GLU A 68 10.30 15.65 17.65
CA GLU A 68 11.16 15.12 16.59
C GLU A 68 10.70 13.74 16.13
N PHE A 69 10.20 12.91 17.03
CA PHE A 69 9.68 11.58 16.75
C PHE A 69 8.83 11.07 17.93
N GLY A 70 7.56 10.77 17.68
CA GLY A 70 6.59 10.38 18.72
C GLY A 70 5.23 10.01 18.15
N CYS A 71 4.21 9.99 19.00
CA CYS A 71 2.87 9.50 18.68
C CYS A 71 1.77 10.58 18.70
N CYS A 72 2.14 11.86 18.72
CA CYS A 72 1.19 12.97 18.82
C CYS A 72 1.32 13.94 17.65
N ASP A 73 0.19 14.38 17.13
CA ASP A 73 0.08 15.61 16.36
C ASP A 73 -0.37 16.78 17.26
N GLN A 74 -0.60 17.95 16.65
CA GLN A 74 -1.05 19.14 17.38
C GLN A 74 -2.40 18.94 18.08
N GLU A 75 -3.33 18.20 17.48
CA GLU A 75 -4.65 17.99 18.05
C GLU A 75 -4.54 17.15 19.32
N LYS A 76 -3.78 16.04 19.26
CA LYS A 76 -3.52 15.19 20.41
C LYS A 76 -2.73 15.92 21.51
N ASP A 77 -1.75 16.73 21.14
CA ASP A 77 -0.97 17.56 22.08
C ASP A 77 -1.87 18.55 22.84
N ASN A 78 -2.80 19.21 22.14
CA ASN A 78 -3.77 20.11 22.76
C ASN A 78 -4.73 19.38 23.71
N ILE A 79 -5.20 18.19 23.34
CA ILE A 79 -6.05 17.36 24.22
C ILE A 79 -5.31 16.99 25.51
N ILE A 80 -4.02 16.66 25.40
CA ILE A 80 -3.19 16.36 26.56
C ILE A 80 -2.98 17.61 27.43
N ALA A 81 -2.74 18.77 26.82
CA ALA A 81 -2.62 20.04 27.52
C ALA A 81 -3.91 20.42 28.26
N GLU A 82 -5.08 20.24 27.64
CA GLU A 82 -6.38 20.47 28.29
C GLU A 82 -6.57 19.56 29.52
N ARG A 83 -6.20 18.28 29.40
CA ARG A 83 -6.26 17.34 30.53
C ARG A 83 -5.31 17.76 31.65
N TYR A 84 -4.10 18.18 31.33
CA TYR A 84 -3.14 18.67 32.32
C TYR A 84 -3.70 19.85 33.12
N TRP A 85 -4.23 20.87 32.44
CA TRP A 85 -4.82 22.03 33.11
C TRP A 85 -6.05 21.65 33.95
N SER A 86 -6.86 20.70 33.48
CA SER A 86 -7.99 20.20 34.26
C SER A 86 -7.57 19.57 35.62
N VAL A 87 -6.37 19.00 35.71
CA VAL A 87 -5.78 18.50 36.96
C VAL A 87 -5.17 19.65 37.77
N MET A 88 -4.32 20.46 37.16
CA MET A 88 -3.55 21.50 37.86
C MET A 88 -4.40 22.67 38.39
N ASP A 89 -5.54 22.97 37.77
CA ASP A 89 -6.46 24.03 38.24
C ASP A 89 -7.10 23.75 39.61
N HIS A 90 -6.97 22.51 40.12
CA HIS A 90 -7.43 22.13 41.46
C HIS A 90 -6.42 22.44 42.57
N TYR A 91 -5.19 22.83 42.21
CA TYR A 91 -4.06 22.96 43.13
C TYR A 91 -3.56 24.41 43.22
N ASP A 92 -2.93 24.74 44.34
CA ASP A 92 -2.28 26.04 44.50
C ASP A 92 -0.95 26.11 43.73
N TYR A 93 -0.38 27.31 43.64
CA TYR A 93 0.86 27.53 42.91
C TYR A 93 2.04 26.67 43.41
N LYS A 94 2.13 26.39 44.72
CA LYS A 94 3.23 25.59 45.28
C LYS A 94 3.07 24.11 44.94
N GLU A 95 1.84 23.62 44.98
CA GLU A 95 1.51 22.26 44.58
C GLU A 95 1.71 22.05 43.08
N GLN A 96 1.37 23.04 42.25
CA GLN A 96 1.68 23.05 40.82
C GLN A 96 3.19 23.01 40.56
N GLU A 97 3.99 23.78 41.29
CA GLU A 97 5.45 23.77 41.17
C GLU A 97 6.05 22.40 41.57
N LEU A 98 5.43 21.69 42.52
CA LEU A 98 5.89 20.37 42.97
C LEU A 98 5.48 19.24 42.01
N CYS A 99 4.27 19.30 41.46
CA CYS A 99 3.63 18.17 40.76
C CYS A 99 3.43 18.37 39.26
N GLY A 100 3.54 19.60 38.76
CA GLY A 100 3.29 19.94 37.36
C GLY A 100 4.16 19.13 36.41
N ASP A 101 5.47 19.04 36.67
CA ASP A 101 6.36 18.26 35.80
C ASP A 101 6.01 16.77 35.81
N TYR A 102 5.75 16.16 36.98
CA TYR A 102 5.33 14.77 37.05
C TYR A 102 4.05 14.49 36.26
N VAL A 103 3.01 15.32 36.45
CA VAL A 103 1.71 15.13 35.78
C VAL A 103 1.85 15.35 34.29
N ARG A 104 2.59 16.39 33.85
CA ARG A 104 2.88 16.62 32.43
C ARG A 104 3.61 15.42 31.83
N ASP A 105 4.68 14.96 32.46
CA ASP A 105 5.54 13.91 31.92
C ASP A 105 4.77 12.57 31.81
N ILE A 106 3.94 12.23 32.80
CA ILE A 106 3.08 11.05 32.77
C ILE A 106 2.04 11.14 31.64
N LEU A 107 1.35 12.28 31.50
CA LEU A 107 0.33 12.45 30.46
C LEU A 107 0.94 12.47 29.06
N CYS A 108 2.12 13.07 28.90
CA CYS A 108 2.83 13.12 27.63
C CYS A 108 3.37 11.75 27.19
N GLN A 109 3.30 10.70 28.01
CA GLN A 109 3.66 9.34 27.56
C GLN A 109 2.72 8.82 26.46
N GLU A 110 1.53 9.40 26.28
CA GLU A 110 0.70 9.12 25.10
C GLU A 110 1.37 9.55 23.79
N CYS A 111 2.33 10.48 23.85
CA CYS A 111 3.15 10.92 22.72
C CYS A 111 4.46 10.15 22.61
N SER A 112 4.76 9.24 23.53
CA SER A 112 5.98 8.44 23.49
C SER A 112 6.00 7.55 22.26
N PRO A 113 7.15 7.41 21.58
CA PRO A 113 7.29 6.44 20.49
C PRO A 113 7.08 4.98 20.95
N TYR A 114 7.09 4.72 22.26
CA TYR A 114 6.79 3.43 22.87
C TYR A 114 5.43 3.40 23.56
N ALA A 115 4.50 4.29 23.18
CA ALA A 115 3.22 4.41 23.87
C ALA A 115 2.45 3.07 23.94
N ALA A 116 2.42 2.26 22.88
CA ALA A 116 1.77 0.96 22.92
C ALA A 116 2.35 0.07 24.04
N HIS A 117 3.67 -0.01 24.15
CA HIS A 117 4.32 -0.82 25.18
C HIS A 117 4.09 -0.24 26.59
N LEU A 118 4.21 1.09 26.74
CA LEU A 118 3.99 1.80 28.00
C LEU A 118 2.56 1.60 28.54
N PHE A 119 1.55 1.47 27.67
CA PHE A 119 0.16 1.32 28.09
C PHE A 119 -0.38 -0.11 27.90
N ASP A 120 0.51 -1.10 27.70
CA ASP A 120 0.18 -2.53 27.50
C ASP A 120 -0.85 -2.74 26.36
N ALA A 121 -0.64 -2.03 25.25
CA ALA A 121 -1.53 -1.92 24.09
C ALA A 121 -0.89 -2.41 22.78
N GLU A 122 0.05 -3.35 22.86
CA GLU A 122 0.69 -3.96 21.68
C GLU A 122 -0.20 -5.01 20.98
N ASP A 123 -1.24 -5.50 21.67
CA ASP A 123 -2.23 -6.43 21.14
C ASP A 123 -3.63 -5.81 21.28
N PRO A 124 -4.44 -5.74 20.20
CA PRO A 124 -5.82 -5.26 20.26
C PRO A 124 -6.74 -6.05 21.21
N ARG A 125 -6.29 -7.22 21.69
CA ARG A 125 -7.02 -8.03 22.68
C ARG A 125 -6.73 -7.65 24.13
N THR A 126 -5.67 -6.88 24.39
CA THR A 126 -5.30 -6.45 25.74
C THR A 126 -6.03 -5.15 26.08
N PRO A 127 -6.72 -5.06 27.23
CA PRO A 127 -7.35 -3.81 27.66
C PRO A 127 -6.29 -2.74 27.92
N LEU A 128 -6.38 -1.63 27.19
CA LEU A 128 -5.53 -0.45 27.33
C LEU A 128 -5.45 0.01 28.80
N MET A 129 -4.24 0.16 29.33
CA MET A 129 -3.99 0.80 30.62
C MET A 129 -4.30 2.30 30.54
N VAL A 130 -4.78 2.91 31.64
CA VAL A 130 -5.13 4.35 31.65
C VAL A 130 -3.92 5.24 32.01
N LEU A 131 -2.97 4.68 32.76
CA LEU A 131 -1.70 5.32 33.08
C LEU A 131 -0.56 4.50 32.48
N PRO A 132 0.54 5.16 32.06
CA PRO A 132 1.68 4.46 31.50
C PRO A 132 2.42 3.64 32.56
N GLY A 133 3.21 2.70 32.08
CA GLY A 133 4.16 1.95 32.86
C GLY A 133 5.28 2.84 33.39
N LEU A 134 5.44 2.87 34.71
CA LEU A 134 6.42 3.72 35.39
C LEU A 134 7.49 2.85 36.05
N CYS A 135 8.75 3.27 35.96
CA CYS A 135 9.81 2.63 36.72
C CYS A 135 9.52 2.81 38.21
N TYR A 136 9.75 1.76 39.00
CA TYR A 136 9.34 1.73 40.41
C TYR A 136 9.81 2.95 41.22
N GLN A 137 11.06 3.36 41.03
CA GLN A 137 11.63 4.51 41.73
C GLN A 137 10.92 5.82 41.36
N TYR A 138 10.73 6.06 40.06
CA TYR A 138 10.02 7.25 39.57
C TYR A 138 8.57 7.27 40.06
N CYS A 139 7.89 6.11 40.02
CA CYS A 139 6.53 5.98 40.57
C CYS A 139 6.47 6.28 42.07
N SER A 140 7.43 5.77 42.85
CA SER A 140 7.49 6.01 44.30
C SER A 140 7.68 7.51 44.60
N ASP A 141 8.55 8.19 43.85
CA ASP A 141 8.81 9.61 44.02
C ASP A 141 7.60 10.46 43.62
N PHE A 142 6.96 10.12 42.49
CA PHE A 142 5.68 10.70 42.08
C PHE A 142 4.59 10.51 43.15
N TYR A 143 4.42 9.29 43.66
CA TYR A 143 3.41 9.00 44.67
C TYR A 143 3.66 9.80 45.95
N PHE A 144 4.91 9.84 46.43
CA PHE A 144 5.25 10.56 47.65
C PHE A 144 4.93 12.05 47.57
N SER A 145 5.26 12.69 46.44
CA SER A 145 5.04 14.12 46.25
C SER A 145 3.62 14.47 45.80
N CYS A 146 2.96 13.60 45.04
CA CYS A 146 1.82 13.97 44.19
C CYS A 146 0.66 12.98 44.18
N HIS A 147 0.56 12.02 45.13
CA HIS A 147 -0.53 11.02 45.12
C HIS A 147 -1.95 11.61 45.03
N SER A 148 -2.17 12.83 45.52
CA SER A 148 -3.49 13.47 45.48
C SER A 148 -3.98 13.70 44.03
N THR A 149 -3.06 13.90 43.08
CA THR A 149 -3.39 14.17 41.67
C THR A 149 -3.94 12.95 40.95
N ILE A 150 -3.60 11.73 41.41
CA ILE A 150 -4.01 10.46 40.77
C ILE A 150 -5.53 10.38 40.58
N SER A 151 -6.30 10.87 41.56
CA SER A 151 -7.77 10.85 41.53
C SER A 151 -8.38 11.72 40.43
N LEU A 152 -7.63 12.70 39.92
CA LEU A 152 -8.03 13.58 38.83
C LEU A 152 -7.48 13.11 37.47
N MET A 153 -6.41 12.30 37.48
CA MET A 153 -5.77 11.79 36.26
C MET A 153 -6.49 10.56 35.68
N THR A 154 -7.22 9.79 36.49
CA THR A 154 -7.89 8.56 36.05
C THR A 154 -9.22 8.31 36.76
N GLN A 155 -10.13 7.65 36.06
CA GLN A 155 -11.39 7.11 36.61
C GLN A 155 -11.35 5.58 36.75
N ASP A 156 -10.22 4.92 36.45
CA ASP A 156 -10.08 3.46 36.58
C ASP A 156 -10.10 3.07 38.06
N LYS A 157 -11.14 2.32 38.46
CA LYS A 157 -11.36 1.88 39.84
C LYS A 157 -10.22 1.02 40.37
N ARG A 158 -9.54 0.24 39.53
CA ARG A 158 -8.40 -0.61 39.93
C ARG A 158 -7.22 0.26 40.34
N ILE A 159 -6.92 1.29 39.55
CA ILE A 159 -5.84 2.25 39.86
C ILE A 159 -6.18 3.03 41.11
N LEU A 160 -7.41 3.54 41.24
CA LEU A 160 -7.85 4.29 42.42
C LEU A 160 -7.82 3.46 43.72
N GLU A 161 -8.11 2.16 43.63
CA GLU A 161 -8.00 1.27 44.80
C GLU A 161 -6.54 1.00 45.17
N ALA A 162 -5.68 0.72 44.17
CA ALA A 162 -4.25 0.51 44.38
C ALA A 162 -3.56 1.78 44.91
N ALA A 163 -4.00 2.97 44.49
CA ALA A 163 -3.49 4.27 44.94
C ALA A 163 -3.68 4.57 46.43
N LYS A 164 -4.31 3.68 47.20
CA LYS A 164 -4.36 3.76 48.67
C LYS A 164 -3.05 3.31 49.33
N ASP A 165 -2.25 2.53 48.63
CA ASP A 165 -0.97 2.01 49.09
C ASP A 165 0.09 2.21 48.01
N ARG A 166 1.23 2.83 48.38
CA ARG A 166 2.29 3.16 47.44
C ARG A 166 2.80 1.93 46.69
N ASP A 167 3.05 0.83 47.40
CA ASP A 167 3.66 -0.34 46.81
C ASP A 167 2.64 -1.02 45.89
N GLN A 168 1.36 -1.14 46.26
CA GLN A 168 0.33 -1.65 45.35
C GLN A 168 0.17 -0.79 44.10
N PHE A 169 0.20 0.54 44.22
CA PHE A 169 0.11 1.44 43.09
C PHE A 169 1.29 1.27 42.13
N CYS A 170 2.52 1.26 42.65
CA CYS A 170 3.71 1.16 41.79
C CYS A 170 3.91 -0.22 41.19
N HIS A 171 3.56 -1.31 41.88
CA HIS A 171 3.56 -2.64 41.27
C HIS A 171 2.47 -2.79 40.19
N LEU A 172 1.35 -2.07 40.29
CA LEU A 172 0.31 -2.08 39.25
C LEU A 172 0.77 -1.39 37.96
N LEU A 173 1.63 -0.37 38.07
CA LEU A 173 2.18 0.37 36.93
C LEU A 173 3.54 -0.16 36.48
N GLU A 174 4.07 -1.21 37.10
CA GLU A 174 5.35 -1.79 36.71
C GLU A 174 5.18 -2.68 35.47
N LEU A 175 6.03 -2.47 34.46
CA LEU A 175 6.04 -3.29 33.25
C LEU A 175 6.88 -4.56 33.47
N PRO A 176 6.52 -5.69 32.82
CA PRO A 176 7.33 -6.91 32.87
C PRO A 176 8.76 -6.72 32.34
N ASP A 177 8.93 -5.82 31.35
CA ASP A 177 10.23 -5.44 30.79
C ASP A 177 10.66 -4.08 31.38
N PRO A 178 11.70 -4.06 32.25
CA PRO A 178 12.15 -2.83 32.88
C PRO A 178 12.82 -1.86 31.89
N ASP A 179 13.24 -2.32 30.70
CA ASP A 179 13.87 -1.44 29.71
C ASP A 179 12.86 -0.44 29.10
N TYR A 180 11.56 -0.72 29.22
CA TYR A 180 10.48 0.09 28.66
C TYR A 180 9.70 0.93 29.68
N CYS A 181 10.08 0.94 30.96
CA CYS A 181 9.41 1.77 31.94
C CYS A 181 9.85 3.24 31.83
N PHE A 182 8.93 4.19 32.11
CA PHE A 182 9.29 5.62 32.13
C PHE A 182 9.95 6.02 33.48
N PRO A 183 11.05 6.82 33.47
CA PRO A 183 11.66 7.51 32.33
C PRO A 183 12.81 6.77 31.65
N GLU A 184 13.21 5.59 32.13
CA GLU A 184 14.38 4.86 31.61
C GLU A 184 14.28 4.54 30.12
N VAL A 185 13.07 4.26 29.62
CA VAL A 185 12.82 4.01 28.18
C VAL A 185 13.30 5.15 27.27
N ILE A 186 13.26 6.40 27.75
CA ILE A 186 13.72 7.57 26.97
C ILE A 186 15.24 7.72 27.04
N GLN A 187 15.86 7.22 28.11
CA GLN A 187 17.31 7.30 28.32
C GLN A 187 18.05 6.08 27.77
N ASN A 188 17.32 5.00 27.46
CA ASN A 188 17.89 3.77 26.94
C ASN A 188 18.48 3.97 25.53
N MET A 189 19.80 4.03 25.43
CA MET A 189 20.49 4.24 24.15
C MET A 189 20.25 3.10 23.16
N ASP A 190 20.13 1.86 23.62
CA ASP A 190 19.94 0.71 22.73
C ASP A 190 18.57 0.76 22.04
N LEU A 191 17.53 1.18 22.78
CA LEU A 191 16.19 1.38 22.22
C LEU A 191 16.14 2.60 21.28
N ASN A 192 16.80 3.71 21.63
CA ASN A 192 16.62 4.99 20.95
C ASN A 192 17.63 5.30 19.82
N ASN A 193 18.77 4.60 19.72
CA ASN A 193 19.86 4.94 18.79
C ASN A 193 19.48 4.97 17.31
N ASN A 194 18.48 4.18 16.88
CA ASN A 194 18.03 4.09 15.48
C ASN A 194 16.53 4.39 15.33
N LEU A 195 15.94 5.06 16.31
CA LEU A 195 14.52 5.29 16.36
C LEU A 195 14.08 6.21 15.19
N GLY A 196 13.16 5.72 14.36
CA GLY A 196 12.67 6.43 13.16
C GLY A 196 13.59 6.34 11.93
N ALA A 197 14.76 5.70 12.04
CA ALA A 197 15.60 5.43 10.89
C ALA A 197 14.99 4.32 10.01
N VAL A 198 15.08 4.49 8.70
CA VAL A 198 14.86 3.35 7.79
C VAL A 198 16.01 2.38 8.00
N VAL A 199 15.73 1.19 8.53
CA VAL A 199 16.77 0.20 8.78
C VAL A 199 16.99 -0.63 7.54
N GLU A 200 18.21 -0.60 7.04
CA GLU A 200 18.69 -1.53 6.03
C GLU A 200 19.31 -2.77 6.70
N ASP A 201 19.22 -3.93 6.06
CA ASP A 201 20.04 -5.07 6.45
C ASP A 201 21.50 -4.90 5.97
N GLN A 202 22.33 -5.92 6.19
CA GLN A 202 23.74 -5.90 5.80
C GLN A 202 23.96 -5.83 4.28
N GLU A 203 22.91 -6.10 3.49
CA GLU A 203 22.91 -6.06 2.02
C GLU A 203 22.34 -4.74 1.48
N GLY A 204 21.87 -3.84 2.36
CA GLY A 204 21.25 -2.57 1.97
C GLY A 204 19.73 -2.69 1.74
N CYS A 205 19.09 -3.79 2.14
CA CYS A 205 17.65 -3.99 1.91
C CYS A 205 16.81 -3.34 3.02
N LEU A 206 15.81 -2.56 2.61
CA LEU A 206 14.86 -1.92 3.51
C LEU A 206 14.07 -2.97 4.31
N LYS A 207 14.06 -2.84 5.64
CA LYS A 207 13.22 -3.67 6.51
C LYS A 207 11.87 -3.00 6.72
N MET A 208 10.82 -3.64 6.21
CA MET A 208 9.43 -3.20 6.38
C MET A 208 8.61 -4.28 7.09
N CYS A 209 7.65 -3.86 7.90
CA CYS A 209 6.62 -4.74 8.45
C CYS A 209 5.35 -4.63 7.61
N LEU A 210 4.65 -5.74 7.41
CA LEU A 210 3.37 -5.78 6.72
C LEU A 210 2.26 -6.12 7.72
N VAL A 211 1.15 -5.38 7.67
CA VAL A 211 -0.05 -5.64 8.46
C VAL A 211 -1.14 -6.15 7.55
N GLU A 212 -1.76 -7.27 7.94
CA GLU A 212 -2.91 -7.81 7.22
C GLU A 212 -4.15 -6.93 7.46
N VAL A 213 -4.66 -6.31 6.39
CA VAL A 213 -5.85 -5.43 6.46
C VAL A 213 -7.14 -6.13 6.00
N ALA A 214 -7.02 -7.18 5.19
CA ALA A 214 -8.16 -7.93 4.66
C ALA A 214 -7.73 -9.33 4.21
N ASN A 215 -8.63 -10.31 4.35
CA ASN A 215 -8.47 -11.67 3.84
C ASN A 215 -9.76 -12.20 3.20
N GLY A 216 -9.68 -13.41 2.63
CA GLY A 216 -10.81 -14.07 1.99
C GLY A 216 -11.21 -13.49 0.63
N LEU A 217 -10.37 -12.62 0.05
CA LEU A 217 -10.54 -12.03 -1.27
C LEU A 217 -10.28 -13.04 -2.39
N ARG A 218 -10.92 -12.85 -3.55
CA ARG A 218 -10.81 -13.70 -4.74
C ARG A 218 -9.93 -13.04 -5.79
N ASN A 219 -8.65 -13.39 -5.83
CA ASN A 219 -7.65 -12.81 -6.75
C ASN A 219 -7.73 -11.26 -6.76
N PRO A 220 -7.48 -10.58 -5.62
CA PRO A 220 -7.48 -9.13 -5.60
C PRO A 220 -6.36 -8.57 -6.49
N VAL A 221 -6.71 -7.65 -7.38
CA VAL A 221 -5.76 -7.07 -8.36
C VAL A 221 -5.43 -5.60 -8.06
N LEU A 222 -6.26 -4.94 -7.25
CA LEU A 222 -6.19 -3.51 -7.07
C LEU A 222 -6.85 -3.06 -5.76
N MET A 223 -6.25 -2.06 -5.14
CA MET A 223 -6.82 -1.29 -4.04
C MET A 223 -6.59 0.20 -4.30
N VAL A 224 -7.67 1.00 -4.34
CA VAL A 224 -7.60 2.46 -4.58
C VAL A 224 -8.52 3.24 -3.63
N HIS A 225 -8.23 4.52 -3.42
CA HIS A 225 -9.12 5.44 -2.74
C HIS A 225 -9.78 6.40 -3.73
N ALA A 226 -10.96 6.93 -3.38
CA ALA A 226 -11.72 7.85 -4.23
C ALA A 226 -11.30 9.33 -4.14
N ASN A 227 -10.34 9.64 -3.24
CA ASN A 227 -9.88 11.00 -2.95
C ASN A 227 -11.02 11.99 -2.65
N ASP A 228 -12.06 11.53 -1.97
CA ASP A 228 -13.28 12.26 -1.63
C ASP A 228 -13.34 12.69 -0.15
N GLY A 229 -12.29 12.37 0.62
CA GLY A 229 -12.18 12.67 2.05
C GLY A 229 -12.85 11.64 2.97
N THR A 230 -13.41 10.56 2.44
CA THR A 230 -14.06 9.53 3.28
C THR A 230 -13.09 8.45 3.75
N HIS A 231 -11.85 8.45 3.22
CA HIS A 231 -10.82 7.44 3.51
C HIS A 231 -11.26 5.99 3.22
N ARG A 232 -12.25 5.80 2.34
CA ARG A 232 -12.71 4.47 1.91
C ARG A 232 -11.74 3.91 0.90
N MET A 233 -11.53 2.60 0.96
CA MET A 233 -10.73 1.85 0.00
C MET A 233 -11.63 0.95 -0.82
N PHE A 234 -11.34 0.88 -2.12
CA PHE A 234 -12.06 0.09 -3.10
C PHE A 234 -11.14 -1.02 -3.57
N VAL A 235 -11.49 -2.25 -3.26
CA VAL A 235 -10.69 -3.44 -3.57
C VAL A 235 -11.35 -4.19 -4.72
N ALA A 236 -10.66 -4.28 -5.86
CA ALA A 236 -11.15 -4.97 -7.03
C ALA A 236 -10.63 -6.41 -7.07
N GLU A 237 -11.54 -7.34 -7.30
CA GLU A 237 -11.29 -8.77 -7.50
C GLU A 237 -11.34 -9.07 -9.00
N GLN A 238 -10.39 -9.89 -9.48
CA GLN A 238 -10.25 -10.26 -10.89
C GLN A 238 -11.56 -10.80 -11.50
N VAL A 239 -12.40 -11.43 -10.67
CA VAL A 239 -13.70 -11.99 -11.05
C VAL A 239 -14.78 -10.95 -11.37
N GLY A 240 -14.48 -9.65 -11.32
CA GLY A 240 -15.42 -8.59 -11.70
C GLY A 240 -16.23 -8.03 -10.54
N ILE A 241 -15.68 -8.02 -9.32
CA ILE A 241 -16.33 -7.47 -8.14
C ILE A 241 -15.44 -6.38 -7.53
N ILE A 242 -16.05 -5.28 -7.08
CA ILE A 242 -15.36 -4.23 -6.32
C ILE A 242 -16.00 -4.12 -4.95
N TRP A 243 -15.23 -4.29 -3.89
CA TRP A 243 -15.66 -4.15 -2.50
C TRP A 243 -15.28 -2.80 -1.93
N VAL A 244 -16.07 -2.29 -0.98
CA VAL A 244 -15.74 -1.09 -0.19
C VAL A 244 -15.28 -1.52 1.20
N TYR A 245 -14.11 -1.02 1.59
CA TYR A 245 -13.58 -1.08 2.94
C TYR A 245 -13.60 0.31 3.56
N LEU A 246 -14.07 0.38 4.80
CA LEU A 246 -14.15 1.57 5.62
C LEU A 246 -12.82 1.79 6.37
N PRO A 247 -12.58 3.01 6.91
CA PRO A 247 -11.33 3.32 7.62
C PRO A 247 -11.09 2.45 8.87
N ASP A 248 -12.15 1.91 9.46
CA ASP A 248 -12.08 1.00 10.61
C ASP A 248 -11.76 -0.46 10.21
N GLY A 249 -11.45 -0.71 8.94
CA GLY A 249 -11.20 -2.05 8.38
C GLY A 249 -12.47 -2.83 8.04
N GLY A 250 -13.66 -2.29 8.33
CA GLY A 250 -14.93 -2.92 8.03
C GLY A 250 -15.21 -2.99 6.53
N ARG A 251 -15.56 -4.17 6.01
CA ARG A 251 -16.02 -4.35 4.63
C ARG A 251 -17.54 -4.20 4.55
N LEU A 252 -18.04 -3.43 3.59
CA LEU A 252 -19.49 -3.38 3.32
C LEU A 252 -20.00 -4.73 2.79
N GLU A 253 -21.24 -5.07 3.17
CA GLU A 253 -21.88 -6.34 2.77
C GLU A 253 -22.19 -6.38 1.28
N GLU A 254 -22.63 -5.25 0.72
CA GLU A 254 -22.92 -5.09 -0.70
C GLU A 254 -21.69 -4.58 -1.45
N PRO A 255 -21.39 -5.11 -2.65
CA PRO A 255 -20.28 -4.63 -3.45
C PRO A 255 -20.55 -3.23 -4.02
N PHE A 256 -19.48 -2.46 -4.21
CA PHE A 256 -19.51 -1.20 -4.95
C PHE A 256 -19.98 -1.41 -6.39
N LEU A 257 -19.41 -2.42 -7.05
CA LEU A 257 -19.70 -2.77 -8.44
C LEU A 257 -19.66 -4.29 -8.61
N TYR A 258 -20.63 -4.82 -9.37
CA TYR A 258 -20.74 -6.23 -9.71
C TYR A 258 -20.88 -6.40 -11.23
N LEU A 259 -19.81 -6.87 -11.87
CA LEU A 259 -19.68 -7.11 -13.31
C LEU A 259 -19.33 -8.55 -13.66
N GLN A 260 -19.43 -9.48 -12.71
CA GLN A 260 -19.01 -10.87 -12.88
C GLN A 260 -19.64 -11.58 -14.10
N GLU A 261 -20.83 -11.17 -14.54
CA GLU A 261 -21.50 -11.72 -15.72
C GLU A 261 -20.92 -11.21 -17.05
N SER A 262 -20.30 -10.03 -17.06
CA SER A 262 -19.72 -9.41 -18.25
C SER A 262 -18.20 -9.62 -18.34
N VAL A 263 -17.56 -9.84 -17.19
CA VAL A 263 -16.12 -10.01 -17.08
C VAL A 263 -15.72 -11.44 -17.43
N VAL A 264 -14.80 -11.58 -18.38
CA VAL A 264 -14.18 -12.86 -18.70
C VAL A 264 -13.01 -13.07 -17.75
N SER A 265 -13.09 -14.12 -16.95
CA SER A 265 -12.01 -14.57 -16.07
C SER A 265 -12.06 -16.10 -15.96
N SER A 266 -10.97 -16.72 -15.52
CA SER A 266 -10.95 -18.15 -15.27
C SER A 266 -10.09 -18.50 -14.05
N PRO A 267 -10.29 -19.68 -13.43
CA PRO A 267 -9.44 -20.13 -12.33
C PRO A 267 -8.08 -20.67 -12.80
N TRP A 268 -7.78 -20.61 -14.10
CA TRP A 268 -6.53 -21.14 -14.64
C TRP A 268 -5.36 -20.23 -14.29
N HIS A 269 -4.27 -20.83 -13.78
CA HIS A 269 -3.05 -20.08 -13.45
C HIS A 269 -2.42 -19.48 -14.71
N GLY A 270 -2.17 -18.17 -14.69
CA GLY A 270 -1.62 -17.44 -15.82
C GLY A 270 -2.67 -16.87 -16.79
N ASP A 271 -3.97 -17.04 -16.51
CA ASP A 271 -5.01 -16.27 -17.20
C ASP A 271 -5.00 -14.84 -16.63
N GLU A 272 -4.59 -13.87 -17.44
CA GLU A 272 -4.52 -12.46 -17.02
C GLU A 272 -5.85 -11.73 -17.21
N ARG A 273 -6.85 -12.37 -17.82
CA ARG A 273 -8.15 -11.74 -18.07
C ARG A 273 -8.93 -11.54 -16.78
N GLY A 274 -9.74 -10.49 -16.75
CA GLY A 274 -10.61 -10.19 -15.62
C GLY A 274 -10.93 -8.71 -15.52
N LEU A 275 -11.39 -8.28 -14.35
CA LEU A 275 -11.36 -6.88 -13.96
C LEU A 275 -9.95 -6.55 -13.45
N LEU A 276 -9.24 -5.67 -14.14
CA LEU A 276 -7.80 -5.45 -13.94
C LEU A 276 -7.48 -4.06 -13.41
N GLY A 277 -8.28 -3.05 -13.77
CA GLY A 277 -8.01 -1.66 -13.43
C GLY A 277 -9.23 -0.88 -13.01
N MET A 278 -9.01 0.13 -12.17
CA MET A 278 -10.00 1.11 -11.76
C MET A 278 -9.34 2.46 -11.49
N ALA A 279 -10.00 3.54 -11.90
CA ALA A 279 -9.62 4.91 -11.52
C ALA A 279 -10.86 5.76 -11.24
N PHE A 280 -10.86 6.48 -10.13
CA PHE A 280 -11.84 7.53 -9.88
C PHE A 280 -11.50 8.78 -10.68
N HIS A 281 -12.53 9.47 -11.18
CA HIS A 281 -12.32 10.77 -11.83
C HIS A 281 -11.73 11.77 -10.83
N PRO A 282 -10.81 12.68 -11.22
CA PRO A 282 -10.24 13.68 -10.30
C PRO A 282 -11.27 14.62 -9.65
N LYS A 283 -12.49 14.64 -10.19
CA LYS A 283 -13.65 15.41 -9.71
C LYS A 283 -14.77 14.49 -9.18
N PHE A 284 -14.44 13.27 -8.76
CA PHE A 284 -15.40 12.24 -8.33
C PHE A 284 -16.40 12.75 -7.30
N ARG A 285 -15.92 13.53 -6.30
CA ARG A 285 -16.79 14.15 -5.29
C ARG A 285 -17.95 14.97 -5.88
N ASN A 286 -17.77 15.53 -7.08
CA ASN A 286 -18.76 16.38 -7.73
C ASN A 286 -19.54 15.65 -8.83
N ASN A 287 -18.91 14.75 -9.58
CA ASN A 287 -19.51 14.12 -10.76
C ASN A 287 -19.86 12.64 -10.59
N GLY A 288 -19.41 12.01 -9.50
CA GLY A 288 -19.63 10.61 -9.20
C GLY A 288 -19.02 9.63 -10.19
N LYS A 289 -18.13 10.07 -11.10
CA LYS A 289 -17.60 9.26 -12.19
C LYS A 289 -16.38 8.44 -11.79
N PHE A 290 -16.34 7.21 -12.25
CA PHE A 290 -15.16 6.35 -12.17
C PHE A 290 -15.06 5.49 -13.43
N TYR A 291 -13.90 4.88 -13.63
CA TYR A 291 -13.56 4.11 -14.83
C TYR A 291 -13.04 2.74 -14.41
N VAL A 292 -13.33 1.72 -15.21
CA VAL A 292 -12.84 0.36 -15.02
C VAL A 292 -12.25 -0.18 -16.31
N TYR A 293 -11.27 -1.07 -16.19
CA TYR A 293 -10.61 -1.80 -17.25
C TYR A 293 -10.84 -3.29 -17.05
N TYR A 294 -11.45 -3.96 -18.03
CA TYR A 294 -11.77 -5.38 -17.89
C TYR A 294 -11.88 -6.12 -19.22
N SER A 295 -11.64 -7.42 -19.18
CA SER A 295 -11.76 -8.33 -20.33
C SER A 295 -13.22 -8.72 -20.57
N ILE A 296 -13.63 -8.74 -21.83
CA ILE A 296 -14.96 -9.18 -22.28
C ILE A 296 -14.83 -10.14 -23.47
N LEU A 297 -15.93 -10.84 -23.74
CA LEU A 297 -16.21 -11.44 -25.05
C LEU A 297 -17.37 -10.65 -25.65
N ASP A 298 -17.23 -10.23 -26.91
CA ASP A 298 -18.38 -9.68 -27.63
C ASP A 298 -19.31 -10.77 -28.18
N ASP A 299 -20.38 -10.36 -28.87
CA ASP A 299 -21.39 -11.28 -29.42
C ASP A 299 -20.83 -12.24 -30.48
N GLU A 300 -19.66 -11.93 -31.06
CA GLU A 300 -18.93 -12.77 -32.01
C GLU A 300 -17.84 -13.63 -31.34
N TYR A 301 -17.81 -13.65 -30.00
CA TYR A 301 -16.79 -14.33 -29.19
C TYR A 301 -15.37 -13.81 -29.43
N VAL A 302 -15.23 -12.55 -29.82
CA VAL A 302 -13.93 -11.89 -29.93
C VAL A 302 -13.54 -11.34 -28.56
N GLU A 303 -12.36 -11.74 -28.08
CA GLU A 303 -11.79 -11.26 -26.82
C GLU A 303 -11.36 -9.79 -26.97
N LYS A 304 -11.76 -8.96 -26.01
CA LYS A 304 -11.44 -7.52 -25.98
C LYS A 304 -11.13 -7.07 -24.57
N ILE A 305 -10.26 -6.06 -24.43
CA ILE A 305 -10.27 -5.18 -23.26
C ILE A 305 -11.31 -4.08 -23.48
N ARG A 306 -12.08 -3.78 -22.43
CA ARG A 306 -13.06 -2.71 -22.40
C ARG A 306 -12.71 -1.75 -21.27
N ILE A 307 -12.69 -0.46 -21.62
CA ILE A 307 -12.61 0.65 -20.67
C ILE A 307 -13.99 1.29 -20.62
N SER A 308 -14.63 1.27 -19.46
CA SER A 308 -15.97 1.83 -19.25
C SER A 308 -15.96 2.91 -18.18
N GLU A 309 -16.72 3.98 -18.42
CA GLU A 309 -17.11 4.97 -17.41
C GLU A 309 -18.40 4.53 -16.74
N PHE A 310 -18.46 4.64 -15.42
CA PHE A 310 -19.66 4.46 -14.61
C PHE A 310 -19.85 5.65 -13.68
N ARG A 311 -21.05 5.75 -13.09
CA ARG A 311 -21.38 6.70 -12.04
C ARG A 311 -21.91 5.99 -10.80
N VAL A 312 -21.72 6.58 -9.64
CA VAL A 312 -22.40 6.15 -8.41
C VAL A 312 -23.88 6.57 -8.40
N PHE A 313 -24.69 5.88 -7.61
CA PHE A 313 -26.05 6.34 -7.33
C PHE A 313 -26.03 7.69 -6.63
N TYR A 314 -26.93 8.59 -7.03
CA TYR A 314 -27.04 9.92 -6.45
C TYR A 314 -27.27 9.89 -4.92
N PHE A 315 -27.99 8.87 -4.43
CA PHE A 315 -28.33 8.70 -3.01
C PHE A 315 -27.41 7.72 -2.27
N ASP A 316 -26.44 7.09 -2.95
CA ASP A 316 -25.52 6.14 -2.32
C ASP A 316 -24.16 6.12 -3.04
N ILE A 317 -23.18 6.78 -2.43
CA ILE A 317 -21.80 6.86 -2.92
C ILE A 317 -21.00 5.56 -2.74
N ASN A 318 -21.56 4.55 -2.05
CA ASN A 318 -20.97 3.23 -1.91
C ASN A 318 -21.46 2.25 -2.98
N ARG A 319 -22.32 2.69 -3.92
CA ARG A 319 -22.88 1.81 -4.96
C ARG A 319 -22.81 2.45 -6.34
N ALA A 320 -22.25 1.72 -7.29
CA ALA A 320 -22.26 2.08 -8.71
C ALA A 320 -23.63 1.81 -9.34
N ASP A 321 -24.10 2.74 -10.18
CA ASP A 321 -25.22 2.52 -11.08
C ASP A 321 -24.71 1.81 -12.35
N ARG A 322 -24.94 0.50 -12.45
CA ARG A 322 -24.53 -0.30 -13.61
C ARG A 322 -25.16 0.19 -14.92
N ASN A 323 -26.36 0.78 -14.87
CA ASN A 323 -27.03 1.28 -16.07
C ASN A 323 -26.45 2.60 -16.58
N SER A 324 -25.56 3.23 -15.81
CA SER A 324 -24.84 4.43 -16.21
C SER A 324 -23.62 4.14 -17.10
N GLU A 325 -23.36 2.86 -17.42
CA GLU A 325 -22.20 2.46 -18.21
C GLU A 325 -22.10 3.23 -19.52
N ARG A 326 -20.91 3.78 -19.76
CA ARG A 326 -20.52 4.36 -21.03
C ARG A 326 -19.19 3.76 -21.46
N ILE A 327 -19.24 2.96 -22.51
CA ILE A 327 -18.04 2.37 -23.13
C ILE A 327 -17.17 3.51 -23.69
N ILE A 328 -15.94 3.61 -23.19
CA ILE A 328 -14.96 4.61 -23.61
C ILE A 328 -14.13 4.08 -24.76
N LEU A 329 -13.53 2.90 -24.59
CA LEU A 329 -12.64 2.29 -25.57
C LEU A 329 -12.76 0.77 -25.48
N GLU A 330 -12.70 0.11 -26.64
CA GLU A 330 -12.49 -1.33 -26.76
C GLU A 330 -11.28 -1.59 -27.64
N VAL A 331 -10.46 -2.55 -27.25
CA VAL A 331 -9.32 -3.02 -28.05
C VAL A 331 -9.40 -4.54 -28.12
N VAL A 332 -9.28 -5.10 -29.32
CA VAL A 332 -9.25 -6.56 -29.54
C VAL A 332 -7.97 -7.12 -28.97
N GLU A 333 -8.08 -8.19 -28.19
CA GLU A 333 -6.96 -8.92 -27.60
C GLU A 333 -6.75 -10.25 -28.33
N PRO A 334 -5.60 -10.46 -28.98
CA PRO A 334 -5.31 -11.71 -29.66
C PRO A 334 -5.17 -12.91 -28.72
N PHE A 335 -4.70 -12.69 -27.48
CA PHE A 335 -4.44 -13.73 -26.49
C PHE A 335 -4.89 -13.34 -25.08
N ARG A 336 -4.87 -14.33 -24.18
CA ARG A 336 -5.40 -14.26 -22.80
C ARG A 336 -4.39 -13.72 -21.77
N ASN A 337 -3.24 -13.29 -22.25
CA ASN A 337 -2.12 -12.83 -21.47
C ASN A 337 -1.53 -11.58 -22.13
N HIS A 338 -0.73 -10.86 -21.36
CA HIS A 338 -0.28 -9.50 -21.65
C HIS A 338 -1.44 -8.53 -21.86
N ASN A 339 -2.41 -8.60 -20.96
CA ASN A 339 -3.59 -7.73 -21.04
C ASN A 339 -3.35 -6.35 -20.43
N GLY A 340 -2.17 -6.07 -19.87
CA GLY A 340 -1.90 -4.85 -19.12
C GLY A 340 -2.95 -4.67 -18.02
N GLY A 341 -3.57 -3.49 -17.97
CA GLY A 341 -4.79 -3.32 -17.17
C GLY A 341 -4.80 -2.13 -16.24
N GLN A 342 -3.66 -1.46 -16.07
CA GLN A 342 -3.66 -0.25 -15.27
C GLN A 342 -4.36 0.90 -16.00
N ILE A 343 -5.15 1.65 -15.24
CA ILE A 343 -5.69 2.95 -15.64
C ILE A 343 -5.51 3.94 -14.50
N LEU A 344 -5.20 5.19 -14.84
CA LEU A 344 -5.02 6.24 -13.85
C LEU A 344 -5.23 7.63 -14.47
N PHE A 345 -5.48 8.62 -13.61
CA PHE A 345 -5.46 10.02 -14.04
C PHE A 345 -4.11 10.66 -13.73
N GLY A 346 -3.50 11.21 -14.78
CA GLY A 346 -2.30 12.03 -14.67
C GLY A 346 -2.56 13.33 -13.89
N VAL A 347 -1.49 14.04 -13.53
CA VAL A 347 -1.62 15.37 -12.90
C VAL A 347 -2.16 16.45 -13.86
N ASP A 348 -2.15 16.14 -15.15
CA ASP A 348 -2.74 16.91 -16.24
C ASP A 348 -4.25 16.70 -16.39
N GLY A 349 -4.84 15.75 -15.65
CA GLY A 349 -6.28 15.48 -15.67
C GLY A 349 -6.76 14.56 -16.79
N TYR A 350 -5.85 14.02 -17.60
CA TYR A 350 -6.19 13.04 -18.64
C TYR A 350 -6.16 11.60 -18.11
N LEU A 351 -6.93 10.74 -18.76
CA LEU A 351 -6.95 9.31 -18.46
C LEU A 351 -5.82 8.61 -19.22
N TYR A 352 -4.91 7.96 -18.48
CA TYR A 352 -3.87 7.11 -19.04
C TYR A 352 -4.31 5.65 -18.94
N ILE A 353 -4.07 4.88 -20.01
CA ILE A 353 -4.44 3.47 -20.13
C ILE A 353 -3.19 2.70 -20.55
N PHE A 354 -2.86 1.65 -19.82
CA PHE A 354 -1.66 0.82 -20.02
C PHE A 354 -2.09 -0.54 -20.58
N THR A 355 -1.72 -0.78 -21.83
CA THR A 355 -2.09 -1.98 -22.58
C THR A 355 -0.86 -2.83 -22.82
N GLY A 356 -0.95 -4.14 -22.63
CA GLY A 356 0.11 -5.05 -23.07
C GLY A 356 0.05 -5.27 -24.58
N ASP A 357 1.06 -5.95 -25.12
CA ASP A 357 1.23 -6.22 -26.55
C ASP A 357 0.19 -7.19 -27.15
N GLY A 358 -0.66 -7.75 -26.29
CA GLY A 358 -1.71 -8.70 -26.63
C GLY A 358 -1.28 -10.14 -26.70
N GLY A 359 -0.12 -10.47 -26.12
CA GLY A 359 0.28 -11.83 -25.78
C GLY A 359 1.09 -12.55 -26.84
N GLU A 360 1.33 -13.83 -26.58
CA GLU A 360 2.31 -14.71 -27.23
C GLU A 360 3.79 -14.35 -27.02
N LEU A 361 4.64 -15.35 -27.27
CA LEU A 361 6.08 -15.19 -27.14
C LEU A 361 6.63 -14.24 -28.21
N GLY A 362 7.23 -13.15 -27.75
CA GLY A 362 7.95 -12.22 -28.62
C GLY A 362 7.04 -11.45 -29.57
N ASP A 363 5.85 -11.04 -29.14
CA ASP A 363 4.93 -10.13 -29.86
C ASP A 363 4.87 -10.42 -31.38
N PRO A 364 4.40 -11.60 -31.82
CA PRO A 364 4.53 -12.06 -33.21
C PRO A 364 3.61 -11.32 -34.21
N HIS A 365 3.05 -10.18 -33.80
CA HIS A 365 1.98 -9.49 -34.51
C HIS A 365 2.51 -8.57 -35.61
N GLY A 366 2.29 -8.94 -36.87
CA GLY A 366 2.74 -8.15 -38.03
C GLY A 366 4.27 -8.15 -38.22
N GLU A 367 4.79 -7.14 -38.93
CA GLU A 367 6.22 -7.07 -39.29
C GLU A 367 7.13 -6.77 -38.09
N PHE A 368 6.69 -5.90 -37.18
CA PHE A 368 7.51 -5.37 -36.09
C PHE A 368 6.91 -5.59 -34.68
N GLY A 369 5.78 -6.30 -34.58
CA GLY A 369 5.03 -6.43 -33.33
C GLY A 369 4.01 -5.32 -33.11
N ASN A 370 2.99 -5.60 -32.30
CA ASN A 370 2.03 -4.61 -31.83
C ASN A 370 2.72 -3.49 -31.08
N ALA A 371 3.72 -3.79 -30.24
CA ALA A 371 4.39 -2.81 -29.39
C ALA A 371 5.08 -1.70 -30.19
N GLN A 372 5.72 -2.02 -31.32
CA GLN A 372 6.35 -1.05 -32.22
C GLN A 372 5.36 -0.42 -33.23
N ASN A 373 4.23 -1.06 -33.51
CA ASN A 373 3.23 -0.51 -34.42
C ASN A 373 2.42 0.62 -33.77
N LYS A 374 2.72 1.87 -34.11
CA LYS A 374 2.00 3.06 -33.61
C LYS A 374 0.54 3.16 -34.10
N SER A 375 0.14 2.38 -35.09
CA SER A 375 -1.26 2.31 -35.55
C SER A 375 -2.11 1.42 -34.64
N ALA A 376 -1.46 0.54 -33.86
CA ALA A 376 -2.11 -0.35 -32.90
C ALA A 376 -2.31 0.35 -31.54
N LEU A 377 -3.24 -0.18 -30.76
CA LEU A 377 -3.53 0.26 -29.40
C LEU A 377 -3.01 -0.72 -28.33
N LEU A 378 -2.27 -1.76 -28.73
CA LEU A 378 -1.64 -2.75 -27.86
C LEU A 378 -0.13 -2.50 -27.76
N GLY A 379 0.46 -2.77 -26.60
CA GLY A 379 1.85 -2.46 -26.26
C GLY A 379 2.07 -0.95 -26.22
N LYS A 380 1.13 -0.23 -25.58
CA LYS A 380 1.04 1.23 -25.56
C LYS A 380 0.71 1.76 -24.18
N VAL A 381 1.16 3.00 -23.96
CA VAL A 381 0.53 3.94 -23.05
C VAL A 381 -0.37 4.86 -23.87
N LEU A 382 -1.68 4.80 -23.63
CA LEU A 382 -2.68 5.66 -24.26
C LEU A 382 -3.01 6.84 -23.33
N ARG A 383 -3.35 8.00 -23.89
CA ARG A 383 -3.76 9.19 -23.13
C ARG A 383 -4.99 9.84 -23.76
N LEU A 384 -6.10 9.84 -23.04
CA LEU A 384 -7.42 10.25 -23.52
C LEU A 384 -7.99 11.44 -22.73
N ASP A 385 -8.79 12.26 -23.42
CA ASP A 385 -9.58 13.32 -22.81
C ASP A 385 -11.04 12.87 -22.60
N VAL A 386 -11.39 12.53 -21.37
CA VAL A 386 -12.74 12.06 -21.02
C VAL A 386 -13.72 13.20 -20.67
N ASP A 387 -13.21 14.42 -20.49
CA ASP A 387 -13.96 15.63 -20.13
C ASP A 387 -14.18 16.55 -21.34
N GLY A 388 -13.32 16.47 -22.35
CA GLY A 388 -13.31 17.36 -23.51
C GLY A 388 -14.23 16.95 -24.67
N PRO A 389 -14.19 17.73 -25.77
CA PRO A 389 -14.98 17.46 -26.97
C PRO A 389 -14.63 16.09 -27.56
N ARG A 390 -15.65 15.30 -27.85
CA ARG A 390 -15.48 13.97 -28.42
C ARG A 390 -14.91 14.06 -29.84
N ALA A 391 -13.90 13.25 -30.11
CA ALA A 391 -13.43 13.06 -31.47
C ALA A 391 -14.50 12.33 -32.32
N PRO A 392 -14.52 12.51 -33.65
CA PRO A 392 -15.48 11.85 -34.53
C PRO A 392 -15.50 10.33 -34.33
N GLY A 393 -16.68 9.77 -34.02
CA GLY A 393 -16.86 8.34 -33.80
C GLY A 393 -16.34 7.80 -32.46
N LYS A 394 -15.85 8.66 -31.55
CA LYS A 394 -15.28 8.25 -30.25
C LYS A 394 -16.11 8.76 -29.08
N ALA A 395 -16.06 8.05 -27.95
CA ALA A 395 -16.71 8.48 -26.70
C ALA A 395 -15.87 9.50 -25.91
N TYR A 396 -14.66 9.80 -26.37
CA TYR A 396 -13.65 10.65 -25.72
C TYR A 396 -13.01 11.59 -26.73
N GLY A 397 -12.34 12.62 -26.23
CA GLY A 397 -11.48 13.53 -26.99
C GLY A 397 -10.02 13.08 -27.01
N ILE A 398 -9.25 13.62 -27.95
CA ILE A 398 -7.80 13.44 -28.01
C ILE A 398 -7.14 14.70 -27.43
N PRO A 399 -6.28 14.58 -26.40
CA PRO A 399 -5.50 15.70 -25.92
C PRO A 399 -4.71 16.34 -27.07
N PRO A 400 -4.79 17.66 -27.29
CA PRO A 400 -4.22 18.31 -28.47
C PRO A 400 -2.69 18.26 -28.51
N ASP A 401 -2.06 17.93 -27.40
CA ASP A 401 -0.62 17.81 -27.28
C ASP A 401 -0.15 16.35 -27.32
N ASN A 402 -0.98 15.34 -27.59
CA ASN A 402 -0.47 13.97 -27.80
C ASN A 402 0.61 13.93 -28.92
N PRO A 403 1.67 13.11 -28.74
CA PRO A 403 2.89 13.22 -29.55
C PRO A 403 2.72 12.81 -31.02
N PHE A 404 1.74 11.96 -31.33
CA PHE A 404 1.61 11.35 -32.66
C PHE A 404 0.40 11.83 -33.46
N ILE A 405 -0.30 12.90 -33.04
CA ILE A 405 -1.53 13.40 -33.70
C ILE A 405 -1.29 13.75 -35.18
N SER A 406 -0.10 14.25 -35.51
CA SER A 406 0.26 14.67 -36.87
C SER A 406 1.00 13.58 -37.66
N GLU A 407 1.31 12.44 -37.03
CA GLU A 407 1.98 11.33 -37.70
C GLU A 407 0.96 10.51 -38.49
N ARG A 408 1.19 10.40 -39.80
CA ARG A 408 0.30 9.65 -40.69
C ARG A 408 0.29 8.18 -40.28
N HIS A 409 -0.90 7.60 -40.15
CA HIS A 409 -1.15 6.21 -39.74
C HIS A 409 -0.93 5.89 -38.25
N ALA A 410 -0.38 6.80 -37.45
CA ALA A 410 -0.36 6.61 -36.00
C ALA A 410 -1.75 6.79 -35.39
N ALA A 411 -2.06 6.01 -34.35
CA ALA A 411 -3.25 6.22 -33.56
C ALA A 411 -3.05 7.46 -32.64
N PRO A 412 -3.92 8.48 -32.72
CA PRO A 412 -3.75 9.72 -31.96
C PRO A 412 -3.89 9.55 -30.43
N GLU A 413 -4.41 8.41 -29.97
CA GLU A 413 -4.48 7.98 -28.57
C GLU A 413 -3.10 7.70 -27.97
N VAL A 414 -2.13 7.30 -28.79
CA VAL A 414 -0.83 6.83 -28.32
C VAL A 414 -0.03 7.99 -27.72
N TYR A 415 0.35 7.82 -26.46
CA TYR A 415 1.24 8.72 -25.73
C TYR A 415 2.66 8.19 -25.68
N ALA A 416 2.83 6.88 -25.49
CA ALA A 416 4.11 6.18 -25.58
C ALA A 416 3.89 4.73 -26.07
N TYR A 417 4.95 4.07 -26.54
CA TYR A 417 4.86 2.77 -27.18
C TYR A 417 6.09 1.90 -26.90
N GLY A 418 6.09 0.67 -27.40
CA GLY A 418 7.22 -0.25 -27.24
C GLY A 418 7.25 -0.93 -25.87
N THR A 419 6.08 -1.14 -25.26
CA THR A 419 5.92 -1.80 -23.95
C THR A 419 5.46 -3.24 -24.16
N ARG A 420 5.81 -4.16 -23.24
CA ARG A 420 5.42 -5.57 -23.34
C ARG A 420 4.13 -5.86 -22.59
N ASN A 421 4.18 -5.79 -21.27
CA ASN A 421 3.04 -5.99 -20.37
C ASN A 421 3.20 -5.10 -19.14
N MET A 422 3.03 -3.79 -19.33
CA MET A 422 3.01 -2.84 -18.22
C MET A 422 1.82 -3.14 -17.31
N TRP A 423 2.11 -3.70 -16.12
CA TRP A 423 1.10 -4.16 -15.17
C TRP A 423 0.70 -3.05 -14.20
N ARG A 424 1.50 -2.78 -13.14
CA ARG A 424 1.22 -1.68 -12.21
C ARG A 424 2.00 -0.43 -12.57
N CYS A 425 1.26 0.66 -12.78
CA CYS A 425 1.80 2.00 -12.89
C CYS A 425 1.22 2.95 -11.83
N SER A 426 1.99 3.95 -11.43
CA SER A 426 1.56 4.98 -10.48
C SER A 426 2.10 6.36 -10.85
N VAL A 427 1.35 7.39 -10.46
CA VAL A 427 1.76 8.79 -10.65
C VAL A 427 2.35 9.32 -9.36
N ASP A 428 3.58 9.80 -9.42
CA ASP A 428 4.17 10.59 -8.35
C ASP A 428 3.39 11.91 -8.23
N ARG A 429 2.66 12.07 -7.12
CA ARG A 429 1.90 13.30 -6.83
C ARG A 429 2.80 14.48 -6.47
N GLY A 430 4.09 14.23 -6.26
CA GLY A 430 5.11 15.18 -5.87
C GLY A 430 5.22 15.29 -4.36
N ASP A 431 6.37 15.79 -3.93
CA ASP A 431 6.58 16.18 -2.55
C ASP A 431 5.54 17.23 -2.12
N PRO A 432 4.83 17.07 -1.00
CA PRO A 432 3.72 17.95 -0.61
C PRO A 432 4.13 19.41 -0.41
N VAL A 433 5.39 19.68 -0.07
CA VAL A 433 5.89 21.03 0.24
C VAL A 433 6.55 21.66 -1.00
N THR A 434 7.44 20.91 -1.65
CA THR A 434 8.30 21.43 -2.73
C THR A 434 7.74 21.16 -4.13
N GLY A 435 6.80 20.22 -4.27
CA GLY A 435 6.29 19.74 -5.55
C GLY A 435 7.28 18.87 -6.34
N LYS A 436 8.46 18.57 -5.78
CA LYS A 436 9.50 17.80 -6.47
C LYS A 436 8.99 16.41 -6.85
N GLY A 437 9.22 16.03 -8.12
CA GLY A 437 8.85 14.72 -8.66
C GLY A 437 7.43 14.62 -9.20
N ARG A 438 6.59 15.66 -9.02
CA ARG A 438 5.20 15.68 -9.46
C ARG A 438 5.05 15.36 -10.95
N GLY A 439 4.14 14.43 -11.25
CA GLY A 439 3.73 14.07 -12.61
C GLY A 439 4.56 12.98 -13.27
N ARG A 440 5.63 12.48 -12.62
CA ARG A 440 6.34 11.28 -13.09
C ARG A 440 5.43 10.08 -12.99
N ILE A 441 5.34 9.27 -14.04
CA ILE A 441 4.59 8.03 -14.05
C ILE A 441 5.60 6.89 -14.03
N PHE A 442 5.56 6.06 -13.00
CA PHE A 442 6.39 4.87 -12.88
C PHE A 442 5.57 3.65 -13.29
N CYS A 443 6.18 2.69 -13.96
CA CYS A 443 5.54 1.45 -14.39
C CYS A 443 6.48 0.27 -14.19
N GLY A 444 5.94 -0.88 -13.75
CA GLY A 444 6.61 -2.16 -13.96
C GLY A 444 6.20 -2.74 -15.32
N ASP A 445 7.16 -3.11 -16.16
CA ASP A 445 6.94 -3.80 -17.43
C ASP A 445 7.48 -5.24 -17.35
N VAL A 446 6.57 -6.22 -17.48
CA VAL A 446 6.91 -7.63 -17.28
C VAL A 446 7.66 -8.19 -18.48
N GLY A 447 8.83 -8.77 -18.20
CA GLY A 447 9.74 -9.37 -19.16
C GLY A 447 9.23 -10.64 -19.84
N GLN A 448 9.89 -11.04 -20.93
CA GLN A 448 9.62 -12.31 -21.61
C GLN A 448 10.33 -13.47 -20.93
N SER A 449 11.63 -13.32 -20.67
CA SER A 449 12.49 -14.41 -20.19
C SER A 449 13.80 -13.96 -19.54
N ARG A 450 14.24 -12.72 -19.77
CA ARG A 450 15.57 -12.25 -19.35
C ARG A 450 15.51 -11.22 -18.23
N TYR A 451 14.73 -10.17 -18.41
CA TYR A 451 14.71 -9.02 -17.51
C TYR A 451 13.30 -8.56 -17.21
N GLU A 452 13.10 -8.19 -15.95
CA GLU A 452 11.97 -7.39 -15.50
C GLU A 452 12.37 -5.92 -15.44
N GLU A 453 11.45 -5.00 -15.76
CA GLU A 453 11.76 -3.58 -15.96
C GLU A 453 10.92 -2.64 -15.10
N VAL A 454 11.55 -1.54 -14.67
CA VAL A 454 10.86 -0.38 -14.13
C VAL A 454 11.18 0.84 -15.00
N ASP A 455 10.14 1.49 -15.49
CA ASP A 455 10.22 2.63 -16.40
C ASP A 455 9.64 3.91 -15.81
N ILE A 456 10.14 5.05 -16.30
CA ILE A 456 9.46 6.34 -16.15
C ILE A 456 8.86 6.74 -17.49
N ILE A 457 7.54 6.89 -17.52
CA ILE A 457 6.83 7.16 -18.76
C ILE A 457 7.00 8.61 -19.21
N ILE A 458 7.60 8.79 -20.38
CA ILE A 458 7.75 10.09 -21.04
C ILE A 458 6.94 10.18 -22.34
N LYS A 459 6.57 11.41 -22.70
CA LYS A 459 5.82 11.75 -23.91
C LYS A 459 6.59 11.31 -25.17
N GLY A 460 5.95 10.48 -25.98
CA GLY A 460 6.51 9.96 -27.23
C GLY A 460 7.59 8.89 -27.05
N GLY A 461 7.81 8.42 -25.82
CA GLY A 461 8.83 7.41 -25.51
C GLY A 461 8.57 6.08 -26.22
N ASN A 462 9.66 5.44 -26.63
CA ASN A 462 9.70 4.07 -27.14
C ASN A 462 10.44 3.21 -26.11
N TYR A 463 9.80 2.23 -25.47
CA TYR A 463 10.45 1.35 -24.49
C TYR A 463 11.08 0.11 -25.12
N GLY A 464 11.19 0.08 -26.45
CA GLY A 464 12.06 -0.84 -27.16
C GLY A 464 11.50 -2.25 -27.40
N TRP A 465 10.47 -2.70 -26.67
CA TRP A 465 9.84 -3.99 -26.93
C TRP A 465 9.19 -4.01 -28.33
N ARG A 466 9.38 -5.03 -29.17
CA ARG A 466 10.03 -6.32 -28.89
C ARG A 466 11.50 -6.45 -29.30
N ALA A 467 12.14 -5.35 -29.69
CA ALA A 467 13.54 -5.38 -30.08
C ALA A 467 14.47 -5.55 -28.87
N LYS A 468 14.12 -4.92 -27.74
CA LYS A 468 14.86 -4.96 -26.49
C LYS A 468 14.02 -5.51 -25.35
N GLU A 469 14.73 -6.07 -24.37
CA GLU A 469 14.24 -6.52 -23.07
C GLU A 469 15.32 -6.15 -22.05
N GLY A 470 14.99 -5.23 -21.15
CA GLY A 470 15.90 -4.56 -20.24
C GLY A 470 16.98 -3.79 -21.02
N PHE A 471 18.24 -4.06 -20.67
CA PHE A 471 19.39 -3.45 -21.34
C PHE A 471 19.91 -4.26 -22.54
N GLU A 472 19.22 -5.33 -22.94
CA GLU A 472 19.69 -6.27 -23.96
C GLU A 472 18.77 -6.35 -25.18
N CYS A 473 19.35 -6.75 -26.32
CA CYS A 473 18.55 -7.10 -27.50
C CYS A 473 17.82 -8.44 -27.26
N PHE A 474 16.51 -8.42 -27.41
CA PHE A 474 15.66 -9.61 -27.47
C PHE A 474 15.62 -10.15 -28.91
N ASP A 475 15.03 -9.38 -29.83
CA ASP A 475 15.07 -9.66 -31.27
C ASP A 475 16.31 -8.99 -31.88
N ILE A 476 17.37 -9.78 -32.05
CA ILE A 476 18.67 -9.30 -32.55
C ILE A 476 18.54 -8.60 -33.91
N MET A 477 17.70 -9.11 -34.80
CA MET A 477 17.57 -8.55 -36.14
C MET A 477 16.85 -7.21 -36.09
N LEU A 478 15.79 -7.09 -35.30
CA LEU A 478 15.10 -5.82 -35.11
C LEU A 478 15.98 -4.80 -34.37
N CYS A 479 16.63 -5.22 -33.29
CA CYS A 479 17.51 -4.38 -32.45
C CYS A 479 18.69 -3.78 -33.24
N LEU A 480 19.28 -4.54 -34.17
CA LEU A 480 20.41 -4.07 -34.98
C LEU A 480 19.97 -3.25 -36.21
N ASN A 481 18.80 -3.52 -36.77
CA ASN A 481 18.32 -2.85 -37.99
C ASN A 481 17.52 -1.57 -37.72
N SER A 482 17.13 -1.31 -36.48
CA SER A 482 16.33 -0.13 -36.13
C SER A 482 17.08 0.81 -35.20
N SER A 483 17.12 2.10 -35.54
CA SER A 483 17.47 3.15 -34.57
C SER A 483 16.21 3.44 -33.76
N LEU A 484 16.04 2.71 -32.65
CA LEU A 484 14.80 2.74 -31.88
C LEU A 484 14.61 4.04 -31.09
N HIS A 485 15.70 4.79 -30.87
CA HIS A 485 15.74 5.93 -29.95
C HIS A 485 15.01 5.60 -28.64
N ASP A 486 15.28 4.40 -28.13
CA ASP A 486 14.54 3.84 -27.02
C ASP A 486 14.91 4.51 -25.70
N VAL A 487 13.92 4.57 -24.83
CA VAL A 487 14.05 5.00 -23.44
C VAL A 487 14.41 3.75 -22.66
N LEU A 488 15.60 3.76 -22.06
CA LEU A 488 16.04 2.65 -21.22
C LEU A 488 15.27 2.64 -19.89
N PRO A 489 15.06 1.45 -19.30
CA PRO A 489 14.46 1.37 -17.98
C PRO A 489 15.36 2.04 -16.94
N ILE A 490 14.72 2.63 -15.93
CA ILE A 490 15.43 3.24 -14.79
C ILE A 490 15.99 2.17 -13.84
N TYR A 491 15.44 0.97 -13.91
CA TYR A 491 15.92 -0.21 -13.20
C TYR A 491 15.49 -1.45 -13.97
N ALA A 492 16.40 -2.42 -14.11
CA ALA A 492 16.06 -3.73 -14.64
C ALA A 492 16.83 -4.81 -13.88
N TYR A 493 16.20 -5.96 -13.68
CA TYR A 493 16.79 -7.08 -12.96
C TYR A 493 16.52 -8.39 -13.67
N GLY A 494 17.51 -9.28 -13.62
CA GLY A 494 17.44 -10.56 -14.32
C GLY A 494 16.45 -11.52 -13.68
N HIS A 495 15.98 -12.50 -14.45
CA HIS A 495 15.06 -13.53 -13.95
C HIS A 495 15.67 -14.46 -12.88
N ASN A 496 16.96 -14.32 -12.57
CA ASN A 496 17.59 -14.96 -11.41
C ASN A 496 17.25 -14.26 -10.08
N VAL A 497 16.79 -13.00 -10.13
CA VAL A 497 16.42 -12.17 -8.98
C VAL A 497 14.91 -12.15 -8.75
N GLY A 498 14.11 -12.03 -9.81
CA GLY A 498 12.63 -12.12 -9.77
C GLY A 498 12.10 -12.72 -11.07
N LYS A 499 10.79 -12.65 -11.33
CA LYS A 499 10.16 -13.34 -12.48
C LYS A 499 8.99 -12.60 -13.11
N SER A 500 8.46 -11.59 -12.43
CA SER A 500 7.33 -10.82 -12.89
C SER A 500 7.22 -9.58 -12.01
N VAL A 501 7.76 -8.47 -12.49
CA VAL A 501 7.62 -7.20 -11.79
C VAL A 501 6.14 -6.84 -11.71
N THR A 502 5.63 -6.69 -10.49
CA THR A 502 4.27 -6.19 -10.32
C THR A 502 4.25 -4.70 -10.64
N GLY A 503 5.30 -3.97 -10.25
CA GLY A 503 5.35 -2.51 -10.23
C GLY A 503 5.02 -1.98 -8.84
N GLY A 504 4.78 -0.67 -8.72
CA GLY A 504 4.84 -0.04 -7.40
C GLY A 504 4.26 1.35 -7.29
N TYR A 505 4.56 2.00 -6.16
CA TYR A 505 4.12 3.34 -5.83
C TYR A 505 5.25 4.20 -5.28
N VAL A 506 5.24 5.49 -5.63
CA VAL A 506 6.03 6.48 -4.92
C VAL A 506 5.34 6.76 -3.59
N TYR A 507 6.00 6.46 -2.48
CA TYR A 507 5.45 6.71 -1.16
C TYR A 507 5.36 8.23 -0.91
N ARG A 508 4.14 8.70 -0.67
CA ARG A 508 3.81 10.11 -0.32
C ARG A 508 2.89 10.19 0.90
N GLY A 509 2.86 9.11 1.70
CA GLY A 509 2.11 9.07 2.94
C GLY A 509 2.75 9.93 4.03
N CYS A 510 2.00 10.18 5.09
CA CYS A 510 2.47 10.92 6.26
C CYS A 510 2.99 10.02 7.39
N GLU A 511 2.65 8.73 7.36
CA GLU A 511 2.97 7.76 8.41
C GLU A 511 4.47 7.43 8.48
N TYR A 512 5.14 7.34 7.34
CA TYR A 512 6.58 7.06 7.22
C TYR A 512 7.28 8.17 6.42
N PRO A 513 7.52 9.35 7.02
CA PRO A 513 8.13 10.48 6.30
C PRO A 513 9.51 10.16 5.70
N ASN A 514 10.22 9.21 6.29
CA ASN A 514 11.51 8.70 5.84
C ASN A 514 11.42 7.89 4.52
N LEU A 515 10.24 7.39 4.14
CA LEU A 515 9.98 6.77 2.84
C LEU A 515 9.52 7.78 1.77
N ASN A 516 9.28 9.05 2.13
CA ASN A 516 8.73 10.05 1.22
C ASN A 516 9.60 10.21 -0.05
N GLY A 517 8.98 9.98 -1.20
CA GLY A 517 9.61 10.10 -2.51
C GLY A 517 10.36 8.86 -3.00
N ILE A 518 10.41 7.79 -2.20
CA ILE A 518 10.94 6.49 -2.62
C ILE A 518 9.89 5.76 -3.45
N TYR A 519 10.31 5.22 -4.60
CA TYR A 519 9.48 4.30 -5.39
C TYR A 519 9.68 2.89 -4.86
N ILE A 520 8.62 2.30 -4.30
CA ILE A 520 8.61 0.95 -3.75
C ILE A 520 7.80 0.07 -4.70
N PHE A 521 8.41 -0.99 -5.20
CA PHE A 521 7.79 -1.96 -6.09
C PHE A 521 8.06 -3.39 -5.59
N GLY A 522 7.23 -4.32 -6.05
CA GLY A 522 7.37 -5.75 -5.73
C GLY A 522 7.49 -6.61 -6.98
N ASP A 523 7.93 -7.85 -6.78
CA ASP A 523 7.92 -8.93 -7.76
C ASP A 523 6.90 -9.98 -7.34
N PHE A 524 6.09 -10.45 -8.29
CA PHE A 524 4.98 -11.37 -8.00
C PHE A 524 5.45 -12.69 -7.37
N MET A 525 6.65 -13.18 -7.71
CA MET A 525 7.14 -14.46 -7.23
C MET A 525 7.90 -14.35 -5.91
N ASN A 526 8.64 -13.25 -5.70
CA ASN A 526 9.58 -13.14 -4.58
C ASN A 526 9.17 -12.12 -3.50
N GLY A 527 8.16 -11.28 -3.77
CA GLY A 527 7.71 -10.22 -2.86
C GLY A 527 8.24 -8.86 -3.28
#